data_AF-A0A1G2W8K3-F1
#
_entry.id   AF-A0A1G2W8K3-F1
#
_cell.length_a   1.000
_cell.length_b   1.000
_cell.length_c   1.000
_cell.angle_alpha   90.00
_cell.angle_beta   90.00
_cell.angle_gamma   90.00
#
_symmetry.space_group_name_H-M   'P 1'
#
loop_
_entity.id
_entity.type
_entity.pdbx_description
1 polymer ?
#
loop_
_entity_poly.entity_id
_entity_poly.type
_entity_poly.pdbx_seq_one_letter_code
_entity_poly.pdbx_strand_id
1 'polypeptide(L)'
;MIVKKLKLAALAATVALAGCATGSAPSKAPPPKKGPYIGIDGGLASRASAFEAFTRKATAIDASFSGPGQIAERLRTAAGYEPKELEAGMIAYAALAAMQEPAFVAGVRAKGRDVSRRLATDPAAALDLPGGQAAAQRANAALARRGEALADAGARVKKTSYSIQHQAWSRARLTNGPQRLAAVKQAAGYRPEAADRARLTAAISEGGRRGGPSPVVARGVALAALTVLGQDAAARPLLSEFKSGQCLRTAKLNYHQCLAAAGTHYEDIYCLGVHAMRDPGQCVVDATKPAKTMRRASLD
;
A
#
# COMPACT_ATOMS: atom_id res chain seq x y z
N MET A 1 -49.20 -64.92 28.10
CA MET A 1 -49.32 -65.02 29.56
C MET A 1 -49.14 -63.63 30.17
N ILE A 2 -50.15 -63.24 30.97
CA ILE A 2 -50.10 -62.32 32.12
C ILE A 2 -49.88 -60.82 31.82
N VAL A 3 -51.03 -60.21 31.59
CA VAL A 3 -51.49 -58.87 31.93
C VAL A 3 -50.96 -58.38 33.30
N LYS A 4 -50.56 -57.11 33.39
CA LYS A 4 -50.86 -56.30 34.60
C LYS A 4 -51.22 -54.86 34.25
N LYS A 5 -52.35 -54.46 34.83
CA LYS A 5 -53.13 -53.24 34.63
C LYS A 5 -52.54 -52.04 35.39
N LEU A 6 -52.67 -50.87 34.75
CA LEU A 6 -53.20 -49.58 35.25
C LEU A 6 -52.81 -49.08 36.66
N LYS A 7 -52.36 -47.82 36.75
CA LYS A 7 -53.09 -46.72 37.43
C LYS A 7 -52.43 -45.36 37.15
N LEU A 8 -53.27 -44.40 36.74
CA LEU A 8 -53.00 -42.96 36.73
C LEU A 8 -52.80 -42.45 38.16
N ALA A 9 -51.86 -41.53 38.34
CA ALA A 9 -51.91 -40.53 39.40
C ALA A 9 -51.38 -39.20 38.82
N ALA A 10 -52.27 -38.22 38.73
CA ALA A 10 -51.93 -36.85 38.41
C ALA A 10 -51.35 -36.18 39.65
N LEU A 11 -50.15 -35.60 39.53
CA LEU A 11 -49.68 -34.55 40.42
C LEU A 11 -49.32 -33.33 39.58
N ALA A 12 -50.09 -32.26 39.77
CA ALA A 12 -49.74 -30.93 39.35
C ALA A 12 -48.56 -30.46 40.22
N ALA A 13 -47.43 -30.15 39.58
CA ALA A 13 -46.33 -29.42 40.20
C ALA A 13 -46.02 -28.22 39.30
N THR A 14 -46.50 -27.06 39.72
CA THR A 14 -46.12 -25.74 39.22
C THR A 14 -44.64 -25.52 39.47
N VAL A 15 -43.84 -25.48 38.40
CA VAL A 15 -42.50 -24.90 38.44
C VAL A 15 -42.50 -23.67 37.56
N ALA A 16 -42.35 -22.51 38.18
CA ALA A 16 -42.05 -21.26 37.52
C ALA A 16 -40.53 -21.20 37.23
N LEU A 17 -40.17 -21.20 35.95
CA LEU A 17 -38.90 -20.71 35.40
C LEU A 17 -39.28 -19.86 34.18
N ALA A 18 -39.34 -18.55 34.34
CA ALA A 18 -38.25 -17.63 34.08
C ALA A 18 -37.82 -17.64 32.59
N GLY A 19 -38.29 -16.62 31.86
CA GLY A 19 -37.66 -16.08 30.65
C GLY A 19 -37.77 -16.95 29.39
N CYS A 20 -38.80 -16.70 28.58
CA CYS A 20 -38.72 -16.97 27.15
C CYS A 20 -37.63 -16.07 26.55
N ALA A 21 -36.39 -16.56 26.54
CA ALA A 21 -35.36 -16.09 25.63
C ALA A 21 -35.84 -16.44 24.21
N THR A 22 -36.56 -15.51 23.59
CA THR A 22 -36.70 -15.48 22.14
C THR A 22 -35.30 -15.56 21.56
N GLY A 23 -35.00 -16.69 20.92
CA GLY A 23 -33.78 -16.86 20.16
C GLY A 23 -33.70 -15.76 19.12
N SER A 24 -32.90 -14.74 19.40
CA SER A 24 -32.48 -13.77 18.41
C SER A 24 -31.67 -14.55 17.38
N ALA A 25 -32.32 -14.85 16.25
CA ALA A 25 -31.61 -15.25 15.05
C ALA A 25 -30.44 -14.28 14.84
N PRO A 26 -29.23 -14.75 14.47
CA PRO A 26 -28.12 -13.86 14.20
C PRO A 26 -28.58 -12.88 13.11
N SER A 27 -28.71 -11.60 13.49
CA SER A 27 -29.03 -10.53 12.56
C SER A 27 -27.99 -10.60 11.46
N LYS A 28 -28.41 -10.95 10.24
CA LYS A 28 -27.59 -10.80 9.05
C LYS A 28 -27.18 -9.34 9.02
N ALA A 29 -25.93 -9.07 9.39
CA ALA A 29 -25.35 -7.75 9.24
C ALA A 29 -25.67 -7.27 7.81
N PRO A 30 -26.21 -6.06 7.64
CA PRO A 30 -26.50 -5.56 6.30
C PRO A 30 -25.22 -5.65 5.47
N PRO A 31 -25.28 -6.11 4.21
CA PRO A 31 -24.11 -6.04 3.34
C PRO A 31 -23.59 -4.60 3.37
N PRO A 32 -22.26 -4.40 3.48
CA PRO A 32 -21.70 -3.05 3.60
C PRO A 32 -22.21 -2.22 2.43
N LYS A 33 -22.95 -1.15 2.75
CA LYS A 33 -23.45 -0.22 1.74
C LYS A 33 -22.23 0.29 0.97
N LYS A 34 -22.18 0.04 -0.34
CA LYS A 34 -21.27 0.73 -1.26
C LYS A 34 -21.74 2.19 -1.37
N GLY A 35 -21.41 2.99 -0.35
CA GLY A 35 -21.68 4.42 -0.30
C GLY A 35 -20.51 5.23 -0.89
N PRO A 36 -20.79 6.36 -1.55
CA PRO A 36 -19.77 7.17 -2.21
C PRO A 36 -18.98 7.97 -1.16
N TYR A 37 -17.64 7.84 -1.20
CA TYR A 37 -16.63 8.77 -0.72
C TYR A 37 -17.02 9.74 0.43
N ILE A 38 -16.75 9.33 1.67
CA ILE A 38 -16.74 10.22 2.85
C ILE A 38 -15.35 10.87 2.95
N GLY A 39 -15.24 12.15 2.59
CA GLY A 39 -14.13 13.09 2.89
C GLY A 39 -12.71 12.67 2.46
N ILE A 40 -11.83 13.60 2.10
CA ILE A 40 -10.42 13.26 1.86
C ILE A 40 -9.74 12.70 3.12
N ASP A 41 -10.27 12.88 4.34
CA ASP A 41 -9.73 12.15 5.51
C ASP A 41 -9.94 10.62 5.42
N GLY A 42 -11.03 10.17 4.80
CA GLY A 42 -11.27 8.77 4.44
C GLY A 42 -10.56 8.38 3.14
N GLY A 43 -10.51 9.28 2.16
CA GLY A 43 -9.96 9.04 0.83
C GLY A 43 -8.42 9.09 0.73
N LEU A 44 -7.76 9.97 1.48
CA LEU A 44 -6.31 10.13 1.54
C LEU A 44 -5.69 9.01 2.36
N ALA A 45 -6.27 8.71 3.52
CA ALA A 45 -5.85 7.58 4.35
C ALA A 45 -6.01 6.25 3.61
N SER A 46 -7.10 6.04 2.88
CA SER A 46 -7.29 4.85 2.05
C SER A 46 -6.21 4.73 0.95
N ARG A 47 -5.93 5.83 0.23
CA ARG A 47 -4.85 5.88 -0.78
C ARG A 47 -3.47 5.60 -0.18
N ALA A 48 -3.14 6.26 0.93
CA ALA A 48 -1.87 6.03 1.63
C ALA A 48 -1.77 4.59 2.15
N SER A 49 -2.89 3.99 2.57
CA SER A 49 -2.94 2.58 2.99
C SER A 49 -2.63 1.64 1.83
N ALA A 50 -3.04 1.94 0.59
CA ALA A 50 -2.66 1.15 -0.57
C ALA A 50 -1.14 1.04 -0.73
N PHE A 51 -0.44 2.17 -0.60
CA PHE A 51 1.02 2.23 -0.64
C PHE A 51 1.69 1.54 0.56
N GLU A 52 1.22 1.82 1.78
CA GLU A 52 1.75 1.20 3.00
C GLU A 52 1.58 -0.32 2.97
N ALA A 53 0.37 -0.79 2.66
CA ALA A 53 0.03 -2.20 2.68
C ALA A 53 0.84 -2.96 1.61
N PHE A 54 0.95 -2.42 0.40
CA PHE A 54 1.79 -3.03 -0.63
C PHE A 54 3.25 -3.12 -0.19
N THR A 55 3.87 -1.99 0.18
CA THR A 55 5.30 -1.97 0.54
C THR A 55 5.59 -2.86 1.74
N ARG A 56 4.75 -2.81 2.79
CA ARG A 56 4.86 -3.70 3.95
C ARG A 56 4.73 -5.18 3.59
N LYS A 57 3.68 -5.57 2.85
CA LYS A 57 3.42 -6.97 2.50
C LYS A 57 4.51 -7.53 1.59
N ALA A 58 4.95 -6.76 0.60
CA ALA A 58 6.03 -7.17 -0.29
C ALA A 58 7.37 -7.25 0.46
N THR A 59 7.72 -6.28 1.32
CA THR A 59 8.93 -6.35 2.16
C THR A 59 8.91 -7.54 3.11
N ALA A 60 7.74 -7.96 3.59
CA ALA A 60 7.57 -9.10 4.48
C ALA A 60 7.68 -10.47 3.78
N ILE A 61 7.88 -10.51 2.45
CA ILE A 61 8.15 -11.75 1.74
C ILE A 61 9.48 -12.30 2.25
N ASP A 62 9.39 -13.42 2.96
CA ASP A 62 10.53 -14.16 3.43
C ASP A 62 11.40 -14.62 2.25
N ALA A 63 12.73 -14.60 2.43
CA ALA A 63 13.65 -14.94 1.36
C ALA A 63 13.90 -16.45 1.25
N SER A 64 13.44 -17.28 2.18
CA SER A 64 13.61 -18.74 2.11
C SER A 64 12.51 -19.38 1.26
N PHE A 65 12.87 -20.36 0.42
CA PHE A 65 11.91 -21.08 -0.42
C PHE A 65 12.17 -22.58 -0.29
N SER A 66 11.16 -23.34 0.14
CA SER A 66 11.24 -24.80 0.28
C SER A 66 10.39 -25.57 -0.74
N GLY A 67 9.65 -24.88 -1.62
CA GLY A 67 8.97 -25.53 -2.74
C GLY A 67 8.03 -24.64 -3.56
N PRO A 68 7.44 -25.18 -4.65
CA PRO A 68 6.66 -24.42 -5.64
C PRO A 68 5.42 -23.71 -5.10
N GLY A 69 4.72 -24.28 -4.12
CA GLY A 69 3.47 -23.71 -3.59
C GLY A 69 3.64 -22.32 -2.96
N GLN A 70 4.77 -22.07 -2.32
CA GLN A 70 5.08 -20.77 -1.70
C GLN A 70 5.38 -19.68 -2.74
N ILE A 71 5.89 -20.06 -3.90
CA ILE A 71 6.26 -19.11 -4.96
C ILE A 71 5.00 -18.42 -5.50
N ALA A 72 3.94 -19.17 -5.79
CA ALA A 72 2.72 -18.63 -6.38
C ALA A 72 2.03 -17.56 -5.52
N GLU A 73 1.98 -17.74 -4.20
CA GLU A 73 1.40 -16.75 -3.27
C GLU A 73 2.27 -15.49 -3.20
N ARG A 74 3.60 -15.65 -3.11
CA ARG A 74 4.54 -14.52 -3.04
C ARG A 74 4.56 -13.71 -4.33
N LEU A 75 4.47 -14.38 -5.48
CA LEU A 75 4.30 -13.73 -6.78
C LEU A 75 3.04 -12.86 -6.82
N ARG A 76 1.90 -13.37 -6.33
CA ARG A 76 0.64 -12.60 -6.26
C ARG A 76 0.73 -11.44 -5.26
N THR A 77 1.35 -11.66 -4.10
CA THR A 77 1.57 -10.61 -3.08
C THR A 77 2.38 -9.44 -3.66
N ALA A 78 3.52 -9.71 -4.29
CA ALA A 78 4.35 -8.68 -4.90
C ALA A 78 3.73 -8.08 -6.19
N ALA A 79 2.75 -8.75 -6.78
CA ALA A 79 1.91 -8.22 -7.86
C ALA A 79 0.76 -7.34 -7.35
N GLY A 80 0.56 -7.19 -6.05
CA GLY A 80 -0.66 -6.61 -5.49
C GLY A 80 -0.92 -5.16 -5.86
N TYR A 81 0.08 -4.41 -6.33
CA TYR A 81 -0.10 -3.00 -6.69
C TYR A 81 -0.63 -2.81 -8.12
N GLU A 82 -1.49 -1.80 -8.29
CA GLU A 82 -1.76 -1.16 -9.59
C GLU A 82 -0.92 0.11 -9.70
N PRO A 83 -0.21 0.36 -10.83
CA PRO A 83 0.72 1.48 -10.93
C PRO A 83 0.16 2.89 -10.61
N LYS A 84 -1.02 3.26 -11.11
CA LYS A 84 -1.60 4.58 -10.85
C LYS A 84 -2.07 4.73 -9.41
N GLU A 85 -2.67 3.68 -8.85
CA GLU A 85 -3.07 3.63 -7.45
C GLU A 85 -1.85 3.74 -6.53
N LEU A 86 -0.76 3.03 -6.83
CA LEU A 86 0.46 3.07 -6.02
C LEU A 86 1.15 4.44 -6.11
N GLU A 87 1.17 5.08 -7.28
CA GLU A 87 1.65 6.45 -7.48
C GLU A 87 0.87 7.45 -6.61
N ALA A 88 -0.46 7.42 -6.69
CA ALA A 88 -1.33 8.27 -5.89
C ALA A 88 -1.18 7.98 -4.38
N GLY A 89 -1.07 6.70 -4.01
CA GLY A 89 -0.86 6.26 -2.64
C GLY A 89 0.47 6.71 -2.06
N MET A 90 1.53 6.72 -2.86
CA MET A 90 2.85 7.22 -2.47
C MET A 90 2.78 8.72 -2.13
N ILE A 91 2.16 9.53 -2.98
CA ILE A 91 2.00 10.98 -2.72
C ILE A 91 1.10 11.21 -1.51
N ALA A 92 0.03 10.42 -1.35
CA ALA A 92 -0.84 10.47 -0.18
C ALA A 92 -0.09 10.10 1.11
N TYR A 93 0.77 9.09 1.07
CA TYR A 93 1.59 8.68 2.21
C TYR A 93 2.58 9.79 2.61
N ALA A 94 3.22 10.44 1.64
CA ALA A 94 4.04 11.63 1.88
C ALA A 94 3.23 12.77 2.51
N ALA A 95 2.00 13.01 2.07
CA ALA A 95 1.13 14.03 2.66
C ALA A 95 0.78 13.72 4.12
N LEU A 96 0.42 12.47 4.44
CA LEU A 96 0.15 12.07 5.82
C LEU A 96 1.38 12.21 6.71
N ALA A 97 2.56 11.86 6.20
CA ALA A 97 3.83 12.05 6.91
C ALA A 97 4.16 13.53 7.13
N ALA A 98 3.90 14.40 6.14
CA ALA A 98 4.07 15.85 6.25
C ALA A 98 3.15 16.47 7.32
N MET A 99 1.89 16.00 7.42
CA MET A 99 0.94 16.48 8.44
C MET A 99 1.32 16.10 9.88
N GLN A 100 2.30 15.23 10.07
CA GLN A 100 2.85 14.94 11.40
C GLN A 100 3.82 16.03 11.90
N GLU A 101 4.11 17.06 11.10
CA GLU A 101 4.92 18.22 11.51
C GLU A 101 4.01 19.34 12.08
N PRO A 102 3.99 19.57 13.41
CA PRO A 102 3.02 20.48 14.02
C PRO A 102 3.19 21.94 13.57
N ALA A 103 4.44 22.39 13.40
CA ALA A 103 4.73 23.75 12.94
C ALA A 103 4.18 23.98 11.52
N PHE A 104 4.22 22.96 10.68
CA PHE A 104 3.65 23.00 9.34
C PHE A 104 2.13 23.11 9.38
N VAL A 105 1.44 22.25 10.13
CA VAL A 105 -0.02 22.28 10.24
C VAL A 105 -0.51 23.62 10.80
N ALA A 106 0.14 24.14 11.84
CA ALA A 106 -0.17 25.46 12.39
C ALA A 106 0.08 26.58 11.37
N GLY A 107 1.21 26.54 10.67
CA GLY A 107 1.56 27.51 9.62
C GLY A 107 0.57 27.55 8.46
N VAL A 108 0.12 26.37 7.99
CA VAL A 108 -0.90 26.25 6.94
C VAL A 108 -2.22 26.87 7.41
N ARG A 109 -2.68 26.52 8.62
CA ARG A 109 -3.94 27.07 9.18
C ARG A 109 -3.91 28.58 9.30
N ALA A 110 -2.77 29.15 9.70
CA ALA A 110 -2.59 30.60 9.80
C ALA A 110 -2.64 31.33 8.46
N LYS A 111 -2.21 30.70 7.35
CA LYS A 111 -2.29 31.27 6.00
C LYS A 111 -3.69 31.25 5.40
N GLY A 112 -4.57 30.37 5.89
CA GLY A 112 -5.93 30.25 5.39
C GLY A 112 -6.03 29.79 3.93
N ARG A 113 -7.20 30.01 3.31
CA ARG A 113 -7.50 29.49 1.96
C ARG A 113 -6.80 30.22 0.83
N ASP A 114 -6.20 31.38 1.07
CA ASP A 114 -5.61 32.24 0.04
C ASP A 114 -4.45 31.59 -0.72
N VAL A 115 -3.71 30.69 -0.05
CA VAL A 115 -2.58 29.99 -0.66
C VAL A 115 -3.00 28.81 -1.55
N SER A 116 -4.25 28.35 -1.46
CA SER A 116 -4.70 27.08 -2.04
C SER A 116 -4.56 27.02 -3.56
N ARG A 117 -4.87 28.13 -4.25
CA ARG A 117 -4.73 28.21 -5.71
C ARG A 117 -3.29 28.08 -6.14
N ARG A 118 -2.36 28.77 -5.44
CA ARG A 118 -0.92 28.68 -5.70
C ARG A 118 -0.40 27.27 -5.47
N LEU A 119 -0.79 26.61 -4.38
CA LEU A 119 -0.35 25.25 -4.06
C LEU A 119 -0.81 24.19 -5.08
N ALA A 120 -1.99 24.38 -5.67
CA ALA A 120 -2.50 23.47 -6.70
C ALA A 120 -1.73 23.56 -8.01
N THR A 121 -1.25 24.76 -8.37
CA THR A 121 -0.50 25.01 -9.62
C THR A 121 1.02 24.90 -9.46
N ASP A 122 1.52 25.22 -8.26
CA ASP A 122 2.93 25.20 -7.89
C ASP A 122 3.08 24.48 -6.53
N PRO A 123 3.23 23.14 -6.54
CA PRO A 123 3.36 22.37 -5.31
C PRO A 123 4.63 22.70 -4.51
N ALA A 124 5.67 23.26 -5.15
CA ALA A 124 6.89 23.62 -4.46
C ALA A 124 6.70 24.81 -3.51
N ALA A 125 5.71 25.68 -3.77
CA ALA A 125 5.33 26.76 -2.87
C ALA A 125 4.92 26.29 -1.46
N ALA A 126 4.56 25.02 -1.28
CA ALA A 126 4.27 24.46 0.04
C ALA A 126 5.49 24.45 0.97
N LEU A 127 6.70 24.47 0.40
CA LEU A 127 7.97 24.47 1.12
C LEU A 127 8.28 25.83 1.75
N ASP A 128 7.71 26.91 1.20
CA ASP A 128 7.84 28.29 1.69
C ASP A 128 6.93 28.57 2.89
N LEU A 129 5.97 27.68 3.16
CA LEU A 129 5.09 27.80 4.32
C LEU A 129 5.89 27.56 5.61
N PRO A 130 5.50 28.17 6.75
CA PRO A 130 6.13 27.87 8.02
C PRO A 130 6.11 26.36 8.28
N GLY A 131 7.26 25.76 8.60
CA GLY A 131 7.40 24.30 8.77
C GLY A 131 7.43 23.47 7.46
N GLY A 132 7.29 24.08 6.29
CA GLY A 132 7.21 23.38 4.99
C GLY A 132 8.45 22.53 4.67
N GLN A 133 9.65 23.08 4.88
CA GLN A 133 10.90 22.32 4.73
C GLN A 133 10.99 21.13 5.70
N ALA A 134 10.52 21.32 6.93
CA ALA A 134 10.50 20.27 7.93
C ALA A 134 9.54 19.13 7.58
N ALA A 135 8.34 19.49 7.13
CA ALA A 135 7.36 18.56 6.61
C ALA A 135 7.88 17.80 5.38
N ALA A 136 8.61 18.47 4.49
CA ALA A 136 9.25 17.84 3.33
C ALA A 136 10.32 16.82 3.72
N GLN A 137 11.21 17.17 4.66
CA GLN A 137 12.23 16.24 5.16
C GLN A 137 11.61 15.01 5.83
N ARG A 138 10.51 15.20 6.56
CA ARG A 138 9.76 14.10 7.18
C ARG A 138 9.08 13.21 6.14
N ALA A 139 8.40 13.81 5.16
CA ALA A 139 7.77 13.09 4.07
C ALA A 139 8.79 12.30 3.22
N ASN A 140 9.95 12.91 2.93
CA ASN A 140 11.07 12.26 2.27
C ASN A 140 11.52 11.03 3.07
N ALA A 141 11.79 11.19 4.38
CA ALA A 141 12.21 10.11 5.27
C ALA A 141 11.18 8.98 5.40
N ALA A 142 9.89 9.28 5.30
CA ALA A 142 8.85 8.25 5.34
C ALA A 142 8.83 7.40 4.06
N LEU A 143 8.90 8.03 2.88
CA LEU A 143 8.89 7.33 1.58
C LEU A 143 10.13 6.47 1.38
N ALA A 144 11.26 7.09 1.62
CA ALA A 144 12.58 6.51 1.75
C ALA A 144 12.65 5.14 2.40
N ARG A 145 12.24 5.08 3.68
CA ARG A 145 12.30 3.85 4.48
C ARG A 145 11.51 2.74 3.81
N ARG A 146 10.34 3.05 3.26
CA ARG A 146 9.51 2.09 2.54
C ARG A 146 10.15 1.62 1.24
N GLY A 147 10.69 2.55 0.45
CA GLY A 147 11.38 2.23 -0.81
C GLY A 147 12.63 1.39 -0.60
N GLU A 148 13.49 1.78 0.34
CA GLU A 148 14.73 1.09 0.69
C GLU A 148 14.45 -0.30 1.25
N ALA A 149 13.53 -0.42 2.21
CA ALA A 149 13.18 -1.71 2.78
C ALA A 149 12.63 -2.69 1.72
N LEU A 150 11.84 -2.20 0.77
CA LEU A 150 11.33 -3.01 -0.35
C LEU A 150 12.45 -3.37 -1.34
N ALA A 151 13.32 -2.42 -1.68
CA ALA A 151 14.45 -2.65 -2.57
C ALA A 151 15.44 -3.69 -2.01
N ASP A 152 15.76 -3.58 -0.72
CA ASP A 152 16.66 -4.48 0.00
C ASP A 152 16.06 -5.86 0.16
N ALA A 153 14.75 -5.96 0.47
CA ALA A 153 14.05 -7.23 0.48
C ALA A 153 14.11 -7.91 -0.90
N GLY A 154 13.88 -7.14 -1.98
CA GLY A 154 13.99 -7.65 -3.35
C GLY A 154 15.40 -8.14 -3.68
N ALA A 155 16.43 -7.42 -3.23
CA ALA A 155 17.83 -7.83 -3.39
C ALA A 155 18.14 -9.15 -2.66
N ARG A 156 17.58 -9.38 -1.45
CA ARG A 156 17.72 -10.65 -0.73
C ARG A 156 17.02 -11.81 -1.45
N VAL A 157 15.81 -11.59 -1.96
CA VAL A 157 15.08 -12.60 -2.76
C VAL A 157 15.85 -12.94 -4.04
N LYS A 158 16.36 -11.92 -4.76
CA LYS A 158 17.24 -12.11 -5.92
C LYS A 158 18.49 -12.94 -5.56
N LYS A 159 19.17 -12.62 -4.46
CA LYS A 159 20.34 -13.41 -4.02
C LYS A 159 19.97 -14.88 -3.78
N THR A 160 18.78 -15.11 -3.22
CA THR A 160 18.29 -16.46 -2.95
C THR A 160 17.97 -17.23 -4.24
N SER A 161 17.47 -16.58 -5.29
CA SER A 161 17.24 -17.25 -6.58
C SER A 161 18.53 -17.86 -7.13
N TYR A 162 19.66 -17.14 -7.06
CA TYR A 162 20.96 -17.67 -7.48
C TYR A 162 21.45 -18.82 -6.60
N SER A 163 21.15 -18.79 -5.31
CA SER A 163 21.58 -19.88 -4.41
C SER A 163 20.77 -21.15 -4.67
N ILE A 164 19.45 -21.01 -4.89
CA ILE A 164 18.52 -22.11 -5.08
C ILE A 164 18.60 -22.69 -6.50
N GLN A 165 19.09 -21.96 -7.52
CA GLN A 165 19.19 -22.46 -8.91
C GLN A 165 20.00 -23.77 -9.05
N HIS A 166 20.82 -24.11 -8.06
CA HIS A 166 21.60 -25.36 -8.04
C HIS A 166 20.78 -26.58 -7.58
N GLN A 167 19.63 -26.36 -6.94
CA GLN A 167 18.75 -27.42 -6.44
C GLN A 167 17.94 -28.05 -7.57
N ALA A 168 17.68 -29.37 -7.49
CA ALA A 168 16.99 -30.09 -8.57
C ALA A 168 15.53 -29.63 -8.73
N TRP A 169 14.81 -29.45 -7.61
CA TRP A 169 13.41 -29.03 -7.63
C TRP A 169 13.22 -27.64 -8.24
N SER A 170 14.19 -26.73 -8.08
CA SER A 170 14.05 -25.35 -8.54
C SER A 170 14.28 -25.18 -10.04
N ARG A 171 15.05 -26.11 -10.63
CA ARG A 171 15.28 -26.24 -12.08
C ARG A 171 14.18 -27.02 -12.79
N ALA A 172 13.24 -27.61 -12.05
CA ALA A 172 12.11 -28.30 -12.64
C ALA A 172 11.33 -27.33 -13.56
N ARG A 173 10.95 -27.85 -14.73
CA ARG A 173 10.25 -27.05 -15.75
C ARG A 173 8.84 -26.70 -15.27
N LEU A 174 8.49 -25.44 -15.44
CA LEU A 174 7.15 -24.93 -15.18
C LEU A 174 6.19 -25.43 -16.27
N THR A 175 5.11 -26.10 -15.86
CA THR A 175 4.08 -26.62 -16.77
C THR A 175 2.86 -25.71 -16.89
N ASN A 176 2.72 -24.72 -16.01
CA ASN A 176 1.55 -23.85 -15.87
C ASN A 176 1.88 -22.35 -16.06
N GLY A 177 2.85 -22.04 -16.93
CA GLY A 177 3.31 -20.67 -17.23
C GLY A 177 2.19 -19.66 -17.46
N PRO A 178 1.32 -19.88 -18.47
CA PRO A 178 0.22 -18.95 -18.77
C PRO A 178 -0.75 -18.74 -17.61
N GLN A 179 -1.14 -19.82 -16.90
CA GLN A 179 -2.07 -19.76 -15.77
C GLN A 179 -1.46 -19.00 -14.58
N ARG A 180 -0.18 -19.21 -14.28
CA ARG A 180 0.56 -18.48 -13.26
C ARG A 180 0.59 -16.98 -13.56
N LEU A 181 0.96 -16.61 -14.79
CA LEU A 181 0.99 -15.21 -15.22
C LEU A 181 -0.40 -14.57 -15.16
N ALA A 182 -1.45 -15.29 -15.57
CA ALA A 182 -2.82 -14.80 -15.46
C ALA A 182 -3.20 -14.53 -14.00
N ALA A 183 -2.90 -15.44 -13.07
CA ALA A 183 -3.16 -15.26 -11.65
C ALA A 183 -2.41 -14.05 -11.05
N VAL A 184 -1.16 -13.83 -11.47
CA VAL A 184 -0.36 -12.64 -11.09
C VAL A 184 -1.02 -11.36 -11.58
N LYS A 185 -1.48 -11.31 -12.85
CA LYS A 185 -2.16 -10.13 -13.40
C LYS A 185 -3.46 -9.81 -12.67
N GLN A 186 -4.21 -10.83 -12.27
CA GLN A 186 -5.49 -10.68 -11.53
C GLN A 186 -5.31 -10.30 -10.06
N ALA A 187 -4.09 -10.41 -9.51
CA ALA A 187 -3.82 -10.05 -8.13
C ALA A 187 -3.69 -8.53 -7.91
N ALA A 188 -3.55 -7.73 -8.98
CA ALA A 188 -3.34 -6.29 -8.91
C ALA A 188 -4.55 -5.55 -8.30
N GLY A 189 -4.25 -4.50 -7.53
CA GLY A 189 -5.22 -3.62 -6.92
C GLY A 189 -5.26 -3.80 -5.40
N TYR A 190 -5.35 -2.67 -4.69
CA TYR A 190 -5.47 -2.64 -3.24
C TYR A 190 -6.80 -3.23 -2.77
N ARG A 191 -6.71 -4.09 -1.76
CA ARG A 191 -7.86 -4.63 -1.01
C ARG A 191 -7.70 -4.21 0.45
N PRO A 192 -8.55 -3.30 0.97
CA PRO A 192 -8.44 -2.83 2.35
C PRO A 192 -8.64 -3.94 3.37
N GLU A 193 -7.79 -3.95 4.40
CA GLU A 193 -7.93 -4.78 5.59
C GLU A 193 -8.26 -3.92 6.81
N ALA A 194 -8.98 -4.47 7.79
CA ALA A 194 -9.35 -3.75 9.01
C ALA A 194 -8.14 -3.19 9.78
N ALA A 195 -7.00 -3.88 9.72
CA ALA A 195 -5.77 -3.48 10.39
C ALA A 195 -4.97 -2.39 9.65
N ASP A 196 -5.26 -2.12 8.37
CA ASP A 196 -4.41 -1.27 7.53
C ASP A 196 -4.32 0.16 8.06
N ARG A 197 -5.43 0.71 8.60
CA ARG A 197 -5.41 2.07 9.15
C ARG A 197 -4.50 2.20 10.36
N ALA A 198 -4.53 1.24 11.28
CA ALA A 198 -3.66 1.23 12.46
C ALA A 198 -2.18 1.07 12.06
N ARG A 199 -1.89 0.20 11.07
CA ARG A 199 -0.54 0.01 10.53
C ARG A 199 -0.02 1.25 9.83
N LEU A 200 -0.87 1.94 9.06
CA LEU A 200 -0.55 3.21 8.44
C LEU A 200 -0.21 4.28 9.48
N THR A 201 -1.01 4.43 10.53
CA THR A 201 -0.74 5.38 11.61
C THR A 201 0.62 5.09 12.27
N ALA A 202 0.89 3.83 12.63
CA ALA A 202 2.17 3.45 13.21
C ALA A 202 3.36 3.79 12.29
N ALA A 203 3.20 3.53 10.98
CA ALA A 203 4.23 3.78 9.98
C ALA A 203 4.60 5.26 9.82
N ILE A 204 3.60 6.15 9.77
CA ILE A 204 3.84 7.60 9.59
C ILE A 204 4.34 8.27 10.88
N SER A 205 4.12 7.63 12.04
CA SER A 205 4.61 8.09 13.34
C SER A 205 6.09 7.83 13.58
N GLU A 206 6.73 6.89 12.85
CA GLU A 206 8.14 6.50 12.98
C GLU A 206 9.15 7.67 12.82
N GLY A 207 8.71 8.83 12.34
CA GLY A 207 9.48 10.08 12.41
C GLY A 207 10.66 10.12 11.44
N GLY A 208 11.73 10.82 11.83
CA GLY A 208 12.93 11.01 11.01
C GLY A 208 12.85 12.19 10.04
N ARG A 209 14.03 12.63 9.60
CA ARG A 209 14.22 13.75 8.68
C ARG A 209 15.36 13.42 7.74
N ARG A 210 15.16 13.56 6.43
CA ARG A 210 16.25 13.38 5.46
C ARG A 210 16.00 14.11 4.15
N GLY A 211 17.06 14.26 3.38
CA GLY A 211 16.99 14.72 1.99
C GLY A 211 16.49 16.16 1.86
N GLY A 212 16.03 16.47 0.65
CA GLY A 212 15.46 17.76 0.25
C GLY A 212 14.23 17.57 -0.64
N PRO A 213 13.71 18.65 -1.23
CA PRO A 213 12.50 18.58 -2.03
C PRO A 213 12.70 17.79 -3.33
N SER A 214 11.78 16.86 -3.59
CA SER A 214 11.58 16.20 -4.88
C SER A 214 10.19 16.57 -5.42
N PRO A 215 9.89 16.31 -6.72
CA PRO A 215 8.55 16.54 -7.25
C PRO A 215 7.44 15.80 -6.47
N VAL A 216 7.69 14.55 -6.06
CA VAL A 216 6.73 13.75 -5.26
C VAL A 216 6.60 14.31 -3.85
N VAL A 217 7.71 14.68 -3.20
CA VAL A 217 7.68 15.26 -1.85
C VAL A 217 6.97 16.62 -1.85
N ALA A 218 7.28 17.49 -2.81
CA ALA A 218 6.60 18.79 -2.96
C ALA A 218 5.09 18.62 -3.19
N ARG A 219 4.68 17.70 -4.07
CA ARG A 219 3.26 17.33 -4.26
C ARG A 219 2.63 16.79 -2.97
N GLY A 220 3.32 15.96 -2.21
CA GLY A 220 2.85 15.45 -0.92
C GLY A 220 2.66 16.56 0.12
N VAL A 221 3.61 17.49 0.25
CA VAL A 221 3.51 18.61 1.20
C VAL A 221 2.41 19.60 0.77
N ALA A 222 2.28 19.89 -0.52
CA ALA A 222 1.18 20.71 -1.04
C ALA A 222 -0.19 20.03 -0.84
N LEU A 223 -0.28 18.72 -1.07
CA LEU A 223 -1.47 17.92 -0.81
C LEU A 223 -1.83 17.94 0.68
N ALA A 224 -0.84 17.84 1.58
CA ALA A 224 -1.03 17.98 3.01
C ALA A 224 -1.61 19.35 3.38
N ALA A 225 -1.04 20.44 2.85
CA ALA A 225 -1.55 21.78 3.09
C ALA A 225 -3.00 21.96 2.59
N LEU A 226 -3.30 21.51 1.37
CA LEU A 226 -4.66 21.59 0.82
C LEU A 226 -5.66 20.74 1.62
N THR A 227 -5.23 19.59 2.14
CA THR A 227 -6.06 18.74 3.02
C THR A 227 -6.35 19.46 4.33
N VAL A 228 -5.33 20.06 4.97
CA VAL A 228 -5.50 20.86 6.20
C VAL A 228 -6.46 22.04 6.00
N LEU A 229 -6.52 22.63 4.80
CA LEU A 229 -7.42 23.74 4.44
C LEU A 229 -8.81 23.29 3.97
N GLY A 230 -9.06 21.97 3.88
CA GLY A 230 -10.30 21.40 3.34
C GLY A 230 -10.52 21.75 1.86
N GLN A 231 -9.45 21.75 1.06
CA GLN A 231 -9.44 22.10 -0.37
C GLN A 231 -9.32 20.87 -1.26
N ASP A 232 -10.23 19.93 -1.08
CA ASP A 232 -10.19 18.59 -1.67
C ASP A 232 -10.14 18.58 -3.21
N ALA A 233 -10.90 19.49 -3.84
CA ALA A 233 -10.91 19.62 -5.29
C ALA A 233 -9.56 20.08 -5.84
N ALA A 234 -8.90 21.03 -5.16
CA ALA A 234 -7.60 21.56 -5.53
C ALA A 234 -6.46 20.55 -5.29
N ALA A 235 -6.64 19.65 -4.33
CA ALA A 235 -5.69 18.60 -3.98
C ALA A 235 -5.60 17.47 -5.04
N ARG A 236 -6.70 17.18 -5.74
CA ARG A 236 -6.83 15.99 -6.60
C ARG A 236 -5.77 15.88 -7.72
N PRO A 237 -5.41 16.96 -8.45
CA PRO A 237 -4.36 16.89 -9.48
C PRO A 237 -2.96 16.60 -8.93
N LEU A 238 -2.73 16.78 -7.62
CA LEU A 238 -1.42 16.58 -7.01
C LEU A 238 -1.06 15.10 -6.84
N LEU A 239 -2.04 14.20 -6.90
CA LEU A 239 -1.87 12.74 -6.75
C LEU A 239 -1.19 12.05 -7.95
N SER A 240 -0.62 12.80 -8.88
CA SER A 240 0.14 12.24 -9.99
C SER A 240 1.47 12.97 -10.17
N GLU A 241 2.52 12.21 -10.44
CA GLU A 241 3.83 12.67 -10.84
C GLU A 241 4.35 11.75 -11.97
N PHE A 242 4.49 12.31 -13.17
CA PHE A 242 4.72 11.57 -14.40
C PHE A 242 5.90 10.58 -14.32
N LYS A 243 7.05 11.00 -13.78
CA LYS A 243 8.27 10.17 -13.77
C LYS A 243 8.10 8.96 -12.86
N SER A 244 7.55 9.18 -11.67
CA SER A 244 7.28 8.13 -10.69
C SER A 244 6.23 7.15 -11.21
N GLY A 245 5.14 7.66 -11.81
CA GLY A 245 4.13 6.84 -12.44
C GLY A 245 4.68 6.00 -13.59
N GLN A 246 5.56 6.57 -14.42
CA GLN A 246 6.22 5.85 -15.51
C GLN A 246 7.13 4.74 -14.97
N CYS A 247 7.92 5.03 -13.94
CA CYS A 247 8.79 4.05 -13.29
C CYS A 247 7.99 2.84 -12.81
N LEU A 248 6.88 3.07 -12.08
CA LEU A 248 6.03 2.00 -11.55
C LEU A 248 5.35 1.17 -12.64
N ARG A 249 4.94 1.79 -13.75
CA ARG A 249 4.40 1.10 -14.93
C ARG A 249 5.45 0.22 -15.60
N THR A 250 6.67 0.73 -15.76
CA THR A 250 7.79 -0.05 -16.32
C THR A 250 8.15 -1.23 -15.42
N ALA A 251 8.25 -1.02 -14.10
CA ALA A 251 8.49 -2.10 -13.15
C ALA A 251 7.44 -3.22 -13.26
N LYS A 252 6.15 -2.85 -13.37
CA LYS A 252 5.05 -3.80 -13.52
C LYS A 252 5.14 -4.57 -14.85
N LEU A 253 5.49 -3.88 -15.92
CA LEU A 253 5.67 -4.47 -17.24
C LEU A 253 6.83 -5.47 -17.25
N ASN A 254 7.99 -5.07 -16.73
CA ASN A 254 9.16 -5.94 -16.62
C ASN A 254 8.86 -7.20 -15.83
N TYR A 255 8.09 -7.08 -14.75
CA TYR A 255 7.69 -8.23 -13.95
C TYR A 255 6.84 -9.22 -14.76
N HIS A 256 5.84 -8.73 -15.48
CA HIS A 256 5.01 -9.59 -16.34
C HIS A 256 5.81 -10.22 -17.48
N GLN A 257 6.75 -9.50 -18.09
CA GLN A 257 7.60 -10.01 -19.17
C GLN A 257 8.58 -11.07 -18.67
N CYS A 258 9.22 -10.84 -17.52
CA CYS A 258 10.09 -11.82 -16.88
C CYS A 258 9.35 -13.11 -16.57
N LEU A 259 8.15 -13.02 -15.97
CA LEU A 259 7.35 -14.21 -15.67
C LEU A 259 6.82 -14.93 -16.91
N ALA A 260 6.56 -14.21 -18.00
CA ALA A 260 6.18 -14.82 -19.27
C ALA A 260 7.32 -15.64 -19.88
N ALA A 261 8.57 -15.21 -19.66
CA ALA A 261 9.77 -15.88 -20.15
C ALA A 261 10.29 -16.98 -19.20
N ALA A 262 9.94 -16.94 -17.90
CA ALA A 262 10.40 -17.89 -16.91
C ALA A 262 9.93 -19.33 -17.21
N GLY A 263 10.89 -20.23 -17.38
CA GLY A 263 10.71 -21.67 -17.62
C GLY A 263 10.95 -22.54 -16.37
N THR A 264 11.54 -22.02 -15.30
CA THR A 264 11.86 -22.75 -14.07
C THR A 264 11.47 -21.99 -12.79
N HIS A 265 11.38 -22.68 -11.65
CA HIS A 265 10.99 -22.08 -10.38
C HIS A 265 11.99 -21.04 -9.86
N TYR A 266 13.30 -21.23 -10.06
CA TYR A 266 14.27 -20.23 -9.61
C TYR A 266 14.17 -18.93 -10.43
N GLU A 267 13.74 -19.00 -11.69
CA GLU A 267 13.48 -17.82 -12.52
C GLU A 267 12.26 -17.04 -12.02
N ASP A 268 11.20 -17.72 -11.56
CA ASP A 268 10.07 -17.04 -10.90
C ASP A 268 10.55 -16.26 -9.65
N ILE A 269 11.44 -16.86 -8.84
CA ILE A 269 12.01 -16.19 -7.65
C ILE A 269 12.90 -15.00 -8.08
N TYR A 270 13.64 -15.12 -9.18
CA TYR A 270 14.40 -14.02 -9.74
C TYR A 270 13.49 -12.86 -10.17
N CYS A 271 12.43 -13.15 -10.94
CA CYS A 271 11.44 -12.16 -11.38
C CYS A 271 10.76 -11.46 -10.19
N LEU A 272 10.43 -12.23 -9.14
CA LEU A 272 9.90 -11.70 -7.88
C LEU A 272 10.87 -10.70 -7.24
N GLY A 273 12.11 -11.11 -7.00
CA GLY A 273 13.10 -10.28 -6.31
C GLY A 273 13.48 -9.02 -7.09
N VAL A 274 13.67 -9.14 -8.42
CA VAL A 274 14.08 -8.01 -9.26
C VAL A 274 12.91 -7.11 -9.58
N HIS A 275 11.90 -7.60 -10.29
CA HIS A 275 10.92 -6.73 -10.93
C HIS A 275 9.68 -6.47 -10.09
N ALA A 276 9.29 -7.39 -9.21
CA ALA A 276 8.12 -7.20 -8.35
C ALA A 276 8.45 -6.48 -7.03
N MET A 277 9.72 -6.51 -6.61
CA MET A 277 10.16 -5.94 -5.33
C MET A 277 11.22 -4.84 -5.54
N ARG A 278 12.38 -5.18 -6.09
CA ARG A 278 13.49 -4.22 -6.19
C ARG A 278 13.17 -3.02 -7.09
N ASP A 279 12.61 -3.25 -8.27
CA ASP A 279 12.25 -2.18 -9.20
C ASP A 279 11.22 -1.19 -8.60
N PRO A 280 10.05 -1.61 -8.07
CA PRO A 280 9.12 -0.66 -7.45
C PRO A 280 9.71 -0.01 -6.19
N GLY A 281 10.52 -0.73 -5.40
CA GLY A 281 11.28 -0.13 -4.30
C GLY A 281 12.20 0.99 -4.75
N GLN A 282 12.96 0.77 -5.83
CA GLN A 282 13.84 1.77 -6.43
C GLN A 282 13.06 2.96 -7.01
N CYS A 283 11.89 2.73 -7.61
CA CYS A 283 11.01 3.82 -8.05
C CYS A 283 10.61 4.74 -6.90
N VAL A 284 10.30 4.18 -5.73
CA VAL A 284 9.99 4.95 -4.52
C VAL A 284 11.22 5.71 -4.02
N VAL A 285 12.39 5.09 -4.00
CA VAL A 285 13.65 5.76 -3.62
C VAL A 285 13.96 6.92 -4.56
N ASP A 286 13.83 6.71 -5.87
CA ASP A 286 14.09 7.74 -6.88
C ASP A 286 13.09 8.89 -6.81
N ALA A 287 11.83 8.60 -6.43
CA ALA A 287 10.84 9.63 -6.13
C ALA A 287 11.23 10.54 -4.96
N THR A 288 12.15 10.12 -4.08
CA THR A 288 12.68 10.97 -3.00
C THR A 288 13.86 11.87 -3.40
N LYS A 289 14.36 11.72 -4.64
CA LYS A 289 15.51 12.48 -5.13
C LYS A 289 15.06 13.78 -5.81
N PRO A 290 15.85 14.87 -5.71
CA PRO A 290 15.55 16.09 -6.44
C PRO A 290 15.52 15.81 -7.94
N ALA A 291 14.70 16.57 -8.68
CA ALA A 291 14.73 16.49 -10.13
C ALA A 291 16.14 16.86 -10.61
N LYS A 292 16.76 16.01 -11.42
CA LYS A 292 18.00 16.38 -12.10
C LYS A 292 17.69 17.60 -12.97
N THR A 293 18.27 18.75 -12.64
CA THR A 293 18.29 19.90 -13.54
C THR A 293 19.02 19.43 -14.78
N MET A 294 18.33 19.32 -15.92
CA MET A 294 19.05 19.25 -17.19
C MET A 294 19.76 20.60 -17.30
N ARG A 295 21.07 20.64 -17.02
CA ARG A 295 21.89 21.72 -17.58
C ARG A 295 21.66 21.59 -19.08
N ARG A 296 20.89 22.52 -19.66
CA ARG A 296 20.93 22.74 -21.09
C ARG A 296 22.41 22.93 -21.39
N ALA A 297 23.02 21.99 -22.11
CA ALA A 297 24.28 22.28 -22.75
C ALA A 297 23.96 23.49 -23.65
N SER A 298 24.51 24.66 -23.30
CA SER A 298 24.55 25.76 -24.24
C SER A 298 25.23 25.20 -25.49
N LEU A 299 24.49 25.17 -26.58
CA LEU A 299 25.08 25.14 -27.90
C LEU A 299 25.54 26.58 -28.13
N ASP A 300 26.74 26.88 -27.63
CA ASP A 300 27.55 28.01 -28.09
C ASP A 300 28.47 27.49 -29.21
#